data_AF-A0A525D5N9-F1
#
_entry.id   AF-A0A525D5N9-F1
#
_cell.length_a   1.000
_cell.length_b   1.000
_cell.length_c   1.000
_cell.angle_alpha   90.00
_cell.angle_beta   90.00
_cell.angle_gamma   90.00
#
_symmetry.space_group_name_H-M   'P 1'
#
loop_
_entity.id
_entity.type
_entity.pdbx_description
1 polymer ?
#
loop_
_entity_poly.entity_id
_entity_poly.type
_entity_poly.pdbx_seq_one_letter_code
_entity_poly.pdbx_strand_id
1 'polypeptide(L)'
;MFWNSNRKQDTMSRPFIHEKSLNDWIIGSIQALDDPSCLTLTGLLEPGPPKASETVTPLGGRTAVQHISLADSGDLVVKKYRRGGIMERVFKDRYLYTGSCRARSELEMLVHADRCGINVPEPVFFAQKGRWLYQCWLGTQKIPNIGTLAQLAASSPDLVQQCKDLLIRQIHRLIDHGIHHVDLHPGNVLLGTDQTVYILDFDKAALVRGNRQTLSRKYMNRWNRAVAKHRLDPDIFDLPPFY
;
A
#
# COMPACT_ATOMS: atom_id res chain seq x y z
N MET A 1 -1.90 -31.30 22.28
CA MET A 1 -1.58 -29.86 22.23
C MET A 1 -2.59 -29.20 21.30
N PHE A 2 -3.62 -28.57 21.87
CA PHE A 2 -4.76 -28.04 21.12
C PHE A 2 -4.34 -26.80 20.34
N TRP A 3 -4.18 -26.93 19.02
CA TRP A 3 -4.01 -25.80 18.12
C TRP A 3 -5.39 -25.15 17.91
N ASN A 4 -5.49 -23.90 18.32
CA ASN A 4 -6.73 -23.17 18.54
C ASN A 4 -7.44 -22.85 17.20
N SER A 5 -8.63 -23.43 16.98
CA SER A 5 -9.47 -23.28 15.77
C SER A 5 -10.20 -21.93 15.67
N ASN A 6 -9.94 -20.97 16.57
CA ASN A 6 -10.69 -19.71 16.65
C ASN A 6 -10.19 -18.56 15.77
N ARG A 7 -9.07 -18.71 15.04
CA ARG A 7 -8.48 -17.58 14.29
C ARG A 7 -9.18 -17.24 12.95
N LYS A 8 -10.14 -18.05 12.49
CA LYS A 8 -10.83 -17.84 11.20
C LYS A 8 -12.07 -16.94 11.26
N GLN A 9 -12.60 -16.63 12.44
CA GLN A 9 -13.87 -15.87 12.54
C GLN A 9 -13.70 -14.35 12.72
N ASP A 10 -12.50 -13.87 13.08
CA ASP A 10 -12.27 -12.46 13.39
C ASP A 10 -11.67 -11.63 12.24
N THR A 11 -11.44 -12.24 11.07
CA THR A 11 -10.80 -11.58 9.92
C THR A 11 -11.75 -10.74 9.05
N MET A 12 -13.07 -10.83 9.30
CA MET A 12 -14.11 -10.17 8.49
C MET A 12 -14.68 -8.89 9.12
N SER A 13 -14.31 -8.57 10.37
CA SER A 13 -14.76 -7.33 11.01
C SER A 13 -13.97 -6.15 10.43
N ARG A 14 -14.68 -5.07 10.04
CA ARG A 14 -14.02 -3.82 9.65
C ARG A 14 -13.10 -3.37 10.79
N PRO A 15 -11.88 -2.92 10.49
CA PRO A 15 -11.00 -2.42 11.54
C PRO A 15 -11.68 -1.23 12.23
N PHE A 16 -11.54 -1.18 13.55
CA PHE A 16 -11.96 -0.01 14.29
C PHE A 16 -11.00 1.13 13.95
N ILE A 17 -11.54 2.23 13.45
CA ILE A 17 -10.79 3.43 13.07
C ILE A 17 -11.33 4.58 13.91
N HIS A 18 -10.44 5.27 14.62
CA HIS A 18 -10.80 6.49 15.35
C HIS A 18 -11.00 7.62 14.33
N GLU A 19 -12.23 8.08 14.17
CA GLU A 19 -12.55 9.15 13.23
C GLU A 19 -12.83 10.47 13.95
N LYS A 20 -12.25 11.55 13.42
CA LYS A 20 -12.49 12.92 13.84
C LYS A 20 -12.79 13.81 12.64
N SER A 21 -13.73 14.71 12.83
CA SER A 21 -14.04 15.78 11.87
C SER A 21 -13.49 17.09 12.42
N LEU A 22 -12.71 17.79 11.60
CA LEU A 22 -12.09 19.06 11.97
C LEU A 22 -12.19 20.01 10.76
N ASN A 23 -12.98 21.07 10.86
CA ASN A 23 -13.29 21.95 9.73
C ASN A 23 -13.83 21.18 8.50
N ASP A 24 -13.13 21.25 7.37
CA ASP A 24 -13.45 20.53 6.13
C ASP A 24 -12.72 19.18 6.01
N TRP A 25 -12.06 18.74 7.07
CA TRP A 25 -11.32 17.48 7.13
C TRP A 25 -12.07 16.38 7.85
N ILE A 26 -11.90 15.16 7.34
CA ILE A 26 -12.21 13.90 8.01
C ILE A 26 -10.89 13.16 8.14
N ILE A 27 -10.50 12.84 9.38
CA ILE A 27 -9.26 12.14 9.70
C ILE A 27 -9.67 10.83 10.38
N GLY A 28 -9.16 9.71 9.87
CA GLY A 28 -9.29 8.42 10.52
C GLY A 28 -7.92 7.85 10.84
N SER A 29 -7.72 7.32 12.04
CA SER A 29 -6.44 6.76 12.48
C SER A 29 -6.62 5.46 13.26
N ILE A 30 -5.58 4.61 13.22
CA ILE A 30 -5.58 3.33 13.96
C ILE A 30 -5.50 3.56 15.46
N GLN A 31 -4.72 4.56 15.89
CA GLN A 31 -4.67 5.05 17.26
C GLN A 31 -5.43 6.36 17.38
N ALA A 32 -6.06 6.63 18.51
CA ALA A 32 -6.78 7.88 18.73
C ALA A 32 -5.80 9.07 18.66
N LEU A 33 -6.12 10.06 17.81
CA LEU A 33 -5.42 11.33 17.76
C LEU A 33 -6.20 12.39 18.55
N ASP A 34 -5.51 13.17 19.38
CA ASP A 34 -6.10 14.34 20.03
C ASP A 34 -6.28 15.50 19.03
N ASP A 35 -7.04 16.53 19.42
CA ASP A 35 -7.34 17.65 18.51
C ASP A 35 -6.08 18.44 18.10
N PRO A 36 -5.10 18.70 19.00
CA PRO A 36 -3.81 19.27 18.61
C PRO A 36 -3.05 18.45 17.56
N SER A 37 -3.00 17.12 17.69
CA SER A 37 -2.34 16.25 16.72
C SER A 37 -3.06 16.28 15.37
N CYS A 38 -4.39 16.30 15.37
CA CYS A 38 -5.18 16.47 14.14
C CYS A 38 -4.88 17.81 13.46
N LEU A 39 -4.78 18.92 14.21
CA LEU A 39 -4.42 20.23 13.68
C LEU A 39 -3.01 20.22 13.06
N THR A 40 -2.00 19.72 13.78
CA THR A 40 -0.63 19.57 13.25
C THR A 40 -0.60 18.74 11.97
N LEU A 41 -1.30 17.60 11.97
CA LEU A 41 -1.37 16.72 10.80
C LEU A 41 -1.96 17.46 9.59
N THR A 42 -3.11 18.11 9.73
CA THR A 42 -3.72 18.84 8.61
C THR A 42 -2.81 19.94 8.07
N GLY A 43 -2.10 20.68 8.94
CA GLY A 43 -1.12 21.69 8.54
C GLY A 43 0.06 21.12 7.75
N LEU A 44 0.50 19.90 8.06
CA LEU A 44 1.55 19.19 7.30
C LEU A 44 1.06 18.67 5.94
N LEU A 45 -0.24 18.34 5.83
CA LEU A 45 -0.84 17.79 4.60
C LEU A 45 -1.27 18.89 3.60
N GLU A 46 -1.48 20.12 4.07
CA GLU A 46 -1.74 21.27 3.20
C GLU A 46 -0.53 21.58 2.29
N PRO A 47 -0.75 21.94 1.02
CA PRO A 47 0.31 21.95 0.03
C PRO A 47 1.25 23.15 0.23
N GLY A 48 2.38 22.93 0.91
CA GLY A 48 3.63 23.56 0.48
C GLY A 48 4.12 22.90 -0.82
N PRO A 49 4.86 23.60 -1.70
CA PRO A 49 5.51 22.96 -2.84
C PRO A 49 6.34 21.76 -2.37
N PRO A 50 6.42 20.66 -3.14
CA PRO A 50 7.20 19.50 -2.75
C PRO A 50 8.63 19.94 -2.46
N LYS A 51 9.09 19.72 -1.22
CA LYS A 51 10.50 19.92 -0.87
C LYS A 51 11.31 18.90 -1.68
N ALA A 52 12.38 19.35 -2.32
CA ALA A 52 13.16 18.68 -3.37
C ALA A 52 13.93 17.41 -2.93
N SER A 53 13.28 16.51 -2.21
CA SER A 53 13.78 15.17 -1.90
C SER A 53 12.75 14.14 -2.36
N GLU A 54 12.31 14.25 -3.61
CA GLU A 54 11.43 13.29 -4.25
C GLU A 54 12.28 12.20 -4.91
N THR A 55 12.39 11.04 -4.27
CA THR A 55 12.79 9.81 -4.99
C THR A 55 11.61 9.35 -5.82
N VAL A 56 11.50 9.90 -7.04
CA VAL A 56 10.62 9.37 -8.07
C VAL A 56 11.08 7.94 -8.37
N THR A 57 10.37 6.94 -7.85
CA THR A 57 10.62 5.55 -8.22
C THR A 57 10.22 5.38 -9.69
N PRO A 58 11.10 4.94 -10.60
CA PRO A 58 10.77 4.83 -12.03
C PRO A 58 9.59 3.88 -12.34
N LEU A 59 9.21 3.05 -11.36
CA LEU A 59 8.09 2.10 -11.42
C LEU A 59 6.94 2.42 -10.46
N GLY A 60 7.05 3.46 -9.63
CA GLY A 60 5.98 3.91 -8.73
C GLY A 60 5.04 4.84 -9.48
N GLY A 61 3.73 4.65 -9.33
CA GLY A 61 2.73 5.51 -9.96
C GLY A 61 2.93 7.00 -9.64
N ARG A 62 2.23 7.87 -10.39
CA ARG A 62 2.32 9.35 -10.41
C ARG A 62 1.90 10.07 -9.10
N THR A 63 1.96 9.37 -7.98
CA THR A 63 1.46 9.81 -6.68
C THR A 63 2.61 10.43 -5.90
N ALA A 64 2.47 11.70 -5.50
CA ALA A 64 3.49 12.36 -4.69
C ALA A 64 3.54 11.73 -3.29
N VAL A 65 4.74 11.36 -2.88
CA VAL A 65 5.04 10.78 -1.57
C VAL A 65 5.78 11.81 -0.74
N GLN A 66 5.25 12.13 0.45
CA GLN A 66 5.85 13.07 1.39
C GLN A 66 6.33 12.33 2.64
N HIS A 67 7.50 12.69 3.14
CA HIS A 67 7.98 12.20 4.44
C HIS A 67 7.60 13.21 5.53
N ILE A 68 6.87 12.75 6.55
CA ILE A 68 6.56 13.55 7.73
C ILE A 68 7.07 12.81 8.97
N SER A 69 7.50 13.54 9.99
CA SER A 69 7.86 12.97 11.28
C SER A 69 6.87 13.50 12.31
N LEU A 70 6.16 12.61 13.00
CA LEU A 70 5.27 12.96 14.11
C LEU A 70 5.93 12.50 15.41
N ALA A 71 5.94 13.37 16.43
CA ALA A 71 6.66 13.15 17.68
C ALA A 71 6.39 11.78 18.33
N ASP A 72 5.15 11.28 18.21
CA ASP A 72 4.72 10.04 18.86
C ASP A 72 4.54 8.85 17.90
N SER A 73 4.66 9.04 16.57
CA SER A 73 4.42 7.98 15.56
C SER A 73 5.61 7.69 14.66
N GLY A 74 6.75 8.34 14.89
CA GLY A 74 7.97 8.15 14.12
C GLY A 74 7.90 8.72 12.70
N ASP A 75 8.78 8.22 11.83
CA ASP A 75 8.83 8.61 10.41
C ASP A 75 7.69 7.97 9.63
N LEU A 76 6.89 8.81 8.97
CA LEU A 76 5.77 8.40 8.14
C LEU A 76 6.02 8.71 6.67
N VAL A 77 5.44 7.87 5.82
CA VAL A 77 5.34 8.04 4.38
C VAL A 77 3.89 8.39 4.07
N VAL A 78 3.68 9.55 3.44
CA VAL A 78 2.36 10.08 3.13
C VAL A 78 2.13 10.09 1.63
N LYS A 79 1.15 9.33 1.20
CA LYS A 79 0.70 9.24 -0.19
C LYS A 79 -0.49 10.18 -0.41
N LYS A 80 -0.31 11.25 -1.19
CA LYS A 80 -1.43 12.11 -1.62
C LYS A 80 -2.04 11.56 -2.91
N TYR A 81 -3.28 11.07 -2.87
CA TYR A 81 -3.92 10.53 -4.07
C TYR A 81 -4.25 11.65 -5.05
N ARG A 82 -3.72 11.55 -6.27
CA ARG A 82 -4.08 12.40 -7.40
C ARG A 82 -5.00 11.66 -8.37
N ARG A 83 -5.82 12.37 -9.13
CA ARG A 83 -6.56 11.79 -10.28
C ARG A 83 -5.62 11.69 -11.48
N GLY A 84 -5.68 10.58 -12.21
CA GLY A 84 -4.99 10.43 -13.50
C GLY A 84 -5.97 10.39 -14.68
N GLY A 85 -5.55 10.88 -15.85
CA GLY A 85 -6.30 10.84 -17.12
C GLY A 85 -6.45 12.21 -17.79
N ILE A 86 -7.08 12.27 -18.97
CA ILE A 86 -7.28 13.51 -19.76
C ILE A 86 -8.01 14.63 -18.96
N MET A 87 -8.75 14.26 -17.91
CA MET A 87 -9.41 15.21 -17.00
C MET A 87 -8.47 15.92 -15.98
N GLU A 88 -7.19 15.55 -15.92
CA GLU A 88 -6.15 16.24 -15.13
C GLU A 88 -5.98 17.71 -15.56
N ARG A 89 -6.30 18.04 -16.82
CA ARG A 89 -6.29 19.44 -17.31
C ARG A 89 -7.50 20.26 -16.89
N VAL A 90 -8.60 19.65 -16.46
CA VAL A 90 -9.87 20.34 -16.23
C VAL A 90 -10.25 20.37 -14.73
N PHE A 91 -9.98 19.30 -13.99
CA PHE A 91 -10.31 19.21 -12.56
C PHE A 91 -9.11 18.73 -11.76
N LYS A 92 -8.25 19.69 -11.38
CA LYS A 92 -7.05 19.46 -10.55
C LYS A 92 -7.44 18.83 -9.20
N ASP A 93 -7.00 17.59 -8.98
CA ASP A 93 -6.90 16.92 -7.68
C ASP A 93 -8.18 16.57 -6.91
N ARG A 94 -9.36 16.50 -7.54
CA ARG A 94 -10.63 16.24 -6.80
C ARG A 94 -11.32 14.96 -7.22
N TYR A 95 -11.53 14.01 -6.31
CA TYR A 95 -12.35 12.81 -6.53
C TYR A 95 -13.84 13.12 -6.31
N LEU A 96 -14.70 12.59 -7.19
CA LEU A 96 -16.15 12.55 -6.98
C LEU A 96 -16.44 11.39 -6.03
N TYR A 97 -17.09 11.69 -4.91
CA TYR A 97 -17.43 10.68 -3.91
C TYR A 97 -18.51 9.72 -4.43
N THR A 98 -18.18 8.44 -4.56
CA THR A 98 -19.09 7.38 -5.03
C THR A 98 -19.35 6.30 -3.97
N GLY A 99 -19.07 6.58 -2.69
CA GLY A 99 -19.43 5.70 -1.56
C GLY A 99 -18.32 5.41 -0.54
N SER A 100 -17.03 5.58 -0.88
CA SER A 100 -15.93 5.52 0.10
C SER A 100 -14.73 6.34 -0.37
N CYS A 101 -14.00 6.94 0.57
CA CYS A 101 -12.74 7.61 0.30
C CYS A 101 -11.66 6.59 -0.05
N ARG A 102 -10.92 6.82 -1.14
CA ARG A 102 -9.85 5.90 -1.60
C ARG A 102 -8.78 5.63 -0.53
N ALA A 103 -8.33 6.67 0.17
CA ALA A 103 -7.36 6.53 1.26
C ALA A 103 -7.90 5.69 2.43
N ARG A 104 -9.20 5.83 2.75
CA ARG A 104 -9.87 5.01 3.75
C ARG A 104 -9.92 3.54 3.32
N SER A 105 -10.34 3.28 2.09
CA SER A 105 -10.42 1.90 1.57
C SER A 105 -9.04 1.22 1.55
N GLU A 106 -7.98 1.94 1.14
CA GLU A 106 -6.61 1.39 1.17
C GLU A 106 -6.14 1.16 2.62
N LEU A 107 -6.42 2.08 3.55
CA LEU A 107 -6.12 1.88 4.98
C LEU A 107 -6.81 0.64 5.54
N GLU A 108 -8.12 0.49 5.31
CA GLU A 108 -8.89 -0.68 5.76
C GLU A 108 -8.32 -1.99 5.17
N MET A 109 -7.91 -1.95 3.89
CA MET A 109 -7.29 -3.09 3.21
C MET A 109 -5.90 -3.42 3.76
N LEU A 110 -5.07 -2.42 4.09
CA LEU A 110 -3.77 -2.62 4.74
C LEU A 110 -3.94 -3.30 6.11
N VAL A 111 -4.87 -2.83 6.94
CA VAL A 111 -5.14 -3.47 8.24
C VAL A 111 -5.61 -4.91 8.06
N HIS A 112 -6.47 -5.17 7.08
CA HIS A 112 -6.93 -6.54 6.81
C HIS A 112 -5.79 -7.44 6.31
N ALA A 113 -4.93 -6.94 5.41
CA ALA A 113 -3.79 -7.67 4.89
C ALA A 113 -2.78 -8.01 6.01
N ASP A 114 -2.48 -7.05 6.89
CA ASP A 114 -1.64 -7.26 8.07
C ASP A 114 -2.19 -8.35 8.99
N ARG A 115 -3.49 -8.32 9.30
CA ARG A 115 -4.17 -9.38 10.08
C ARG A 115 -4.10 -10.76 9.44
N CYS A 116 -4.03 -10.83 8.11
CA CYS A 116 -3.84 -12.06 7.35
C CYS A 116 -2.35 -12.50 7.31
N GLY A 117 -1.47 -11.76 7.98
CA GLY A 117 -0.04 -11.98 8.03
C GLY A 117 0.69 -11.56 6.76
N ILE A 118 0.10 -10.72 5.90
CA ILE A 118 0.84 -10.15 4.77
C ILE A 118 1.69 -9.00 5.31
N ASN A 119 2.97 -9.00 4.99
CA ASN A 119 3.87 -7.92 5.33
C ASN A 119 3.53 -6.70 4.47
N VAL A 120 2.93 -5.68 5.07
CA VAL A 120 2.52 -4.43 4.42
C VAL A 120 3.08 -3.23 5.21
N PRO A 121 3.14 -2.02 4.63
CA PRO A 121 3.41 -0.82 5.40
C PRO A 121 2.36 -0.66 6.49
N GLU A 122 2.80 -0.44 7.73
CA GLU A 122 1.88 -0.26 8.85
C GLU A 122 0.99 0.97 8.61
N PRO A 123 -0.34 0.82 8.49
CA PRO A 123 -1.22 1.95 8.27
C PRO A 123 -1.36 2.78 9.54
N VAL A 124 -1.25 4.11 9.42
CA VAL A 124 -1.35 5.02 10.57
C VAL A 124 -2.62 5.84 10.50
N PHE A 125 -2.86 6.52 9.36
CA PHE A 125 -4.03 7.38 9.19
C PHE A 125 -4.47 7.49 7.73
N PHE A 126 -5.73 7.85 7.52
CA PHE A 126 -6.20 8.49 6.31
C PHE A 126 -6.70 9.90 6.65
N ALA A 127 -6.57 10.80 5.69
CA ALA A 127 -7.15 12.14 5.77
C ALA A 127 -7.92 12.43 4.48
N GLN A 128 -9.06 13.07 4.60
CA GLN A 128 -9.90 13.53 3.50
C GLN A 128 -10.23 15.00 3.72
N LYS A 129 -10.01 15.84 2.70
CA LYS A 129 -10.43 17.25 2.69
C LYS A 129 -11.53 17.45 1.66
N GLY A 130 -12.68 17.96 2.08
CA GLY A 130 -13.87 18.17 1.23
C GLY A 130 -14.86 17.00 1.21
N ARG A 131 -16.10 17.29 0.78
CA ARG A 131 -17.25 16.35 0.84
C ARG A 131 -17.56 15.70 -0.51
N TRP A 132 -18.03 16.46 -1.49
CA TRP A 132 -18.44 15.95 -2.81
C TRP A 132 -17.27 15.83 -3.79
N LEU A 133 -16.38 16.82 -3.71
CA LEU A 133 -15.11 16.88 -4.39
C LEU A 133 -14.03 16.87 -3.31
N TYR A 134 -13.28 15.77 -3.22
CA TYR A 134 -12.33 15.60 -2.12
C TYR A 134 -10.90 15.35 -2.58
N GLN A 135 -9.95 15.77 -1.74
CA GLN A 135 -8.57 15.32 -1.74
C GLN A 135 -8.39 14.30 -0.61
N CYS A 136 -7.49 13.34 -0.78
CA CYS A 136 -7.20 12.41 0.29
C CYS A 136 -5.73 12.02 0.36
N TRP A 137 -5.32 11.61 1.56
CA TRP A 137 -3.98 11.21 1.92
C TRP A 137 -4.03 9.93 2.74
N LEU A 138 -3.06 9.06 2.52
CA LEU A 138 -2.80 7.88 3.36
C LEU A 138 -1.42 8.03 3.97
N GLY A 139 -1.32 7.92 5.29
CA GLY A 139 -0.07 7.85 6.02
C GLY A 139 0.20 6.43 6.48
N THR A 140 1.39 5.93 6.17
CA THR A 140 1.91 4.64 6.66
C THR A 140 3.25 4.86 7.36
N GLN A 141 3.65 3.96 8.25
CA GLN A 141 5.01 4.00 8.77
C GLN A 141 6.03 3.82 7.65
N LYS A 142 7.15 4.53 7.76
CA LYS A 142 8.28 4.38 6.86
C LYS A 142 8.97 3.06 7.15
N ILE A 143 9.06 2.20 6.14
CA ILE A 143 9.84 0.96 6.23
C ILE A 143 11.32 1.29 5.97
N PRO A 144 12.24 1.01 6.91
CA PRO A 144 13.67 1.01 6.63
C PRO A 144 13.97 -0.07 5.58
N ASN A 145 14.49 0.33 4.42
CA ASN A 145 14.60 -0.55 3.27
C ASN A 145 15.89 -0.35 2.49
N ILE A 146 16.24 -1.37 1.71
CA ILE A 146 17.38 -1.38 0.78
C ILE A 146 16.91 -0.94 -0.61
N GLY A 147 15.66 -1.24 -0.96
CA GLY A 147 15.04 -0.80 -2.20
C GLY A 147 13.93 -1.74 -2.68
N THR A 148 13.30 -1.39 -3.79
CA THR A 148 12.33 -2.28 -4.46
C THR A 148 13.06 -3.39 -5.20
N LEU A 149 12.42 -4.55 -5.40
CA LEU A 149 13.05 -5.65 -6.14
C LEU A 149 13.41 -5.23 -7.57
N ALA A 150 12.62 -4.36 -8.20
CA ALA A 150 12.95 -3.81 -9.52
C ALA A 150 14.25 -2.98 -9.53
N GLN A 151 14.51 -2.20 -8.48
CA GLN A 151 15.76 -1.45 -8.33
C GLN A 151 16.93 -2.39 -8.03
N LEU A 152 16.72 -3.33 -7.11
CA LEU A 152 17.73 -4.29 -6.69
C LEU A 152 18.12 -5.27 -7.79
N ALA A 153 17.24 -5.58 -8.75
CA ALA A 153 17.61 -6.42 -9.88
C ALA A 153 18.76 -5.86 -10.71
N ALA A 154 18.88 -4.53 -10.81
CA ALA A 154 19.96 -3.89 -11.54
C ALA A 154 21.25 -3.74 -10.71
N SER A 155 21.13 -3.51 -9.40
CA SER A 155 22.29 -3.21 -8.54
C SER A 155 22.82 -4.41 -7.76
N SER A 156 21.95 -5.37 -7.44
CA SER A 156 22.21 -6.45 -6.46
C SER A 156 21.30 -7.66 -6.72
N PRO A 157 21.41 -8.32 -7.89
CA PRO A 157 20.52 -9.41 -8.31
C PRO A 157 20.51 -10.60 -7.33
N ASP A 158 21.64 -10.89 -6.67
CA ASP A 158 21.73 -11.97 -5.67
C ASP A 158 20.77 -11.77 -4.49
N LEU A 159 20.54 -10.51 -4.06
CA LEU A 159 19.58 -10.22 -2.99
C LEU A 159 18.15 -10.51 -3.44
N VAL A 160 17.82 -10.22 -4.70
CA VAL A 160 16.50 -10.54 -5.27
C VAL A 160 16.30 -12.05 -5.27
N GLN A 161 17.32 -12.82 -5.66
CA GLN A 161 17.26 -14.28 -5.67
C GLN A 161 17.10 -14.86 -4.25
N GLN A 162 17.82 -14.33 -3.25
CA GLN A 162 17.73 -14.79 -1.85
C GLN A 162 16.35 -14.53 -1.23
N CYS A 163 15.69 -13.43 -1.60
CA CYS A 163 14.38 -13.07 -1.03
C CYS A 163 13.18 -13.68 -1.79
N LYS A 164 13.43 -14.44 -2.86
CA LYS A 164 12.40 -15.03 -3.73
C LYS A 164 11.41 -15.91 -2.98
N ASP A 165 11.90 -16.78 -2.10
CA ASP A 165 11.05 -17.65 -1.27
C ASP A 165 10.20 -16.86 -0.28
N LEU A 166 10.71 -15.74 0.23
CA LEU A 166 9.94 -14.85 1.11
C LEU A 166 8.79 -14.20 0.34
N LEU A 167 9.04 -13.73 -0.87
CA LEU A 167 8.00 -13.19 -1.75
C LEU A 167 6.93 -14.24 -2.08
N ILE A 168 7.33 -15.47 -2.46
CA ILE A 168 6.39 -16.55 -2.77
C ILE A 168 5.47 -16.83 -1.58
N ARG A 169 6.01 -16.85 -0.36
CA ARG A 169 5.21 -17.00 0.87
C ARG A 169 4.18 -15.87 1.03
N GLN A 170 4.55 -14.62 0.77
CA GLN A 170 3.61 -13.49 0.84
C GLN A 170 2.50 -13.60 -0.24
N ILE A 171 2.85 -14.04 -1.45
CA ILE A 171 1.88 -14.27 -2.53
C ILE A 171 0.92 -15.40 -2.17
N HIS A 172 1.41 -16.49 -1.58
CA HIS A 172 0.55 -17.56 -1.08
C HIS A 172 -0.43 -17.05 -0.02
N ARG A 173 0.02 -16.22 0.93
CA ARG A 173 -0.87 -15.61 1.94
C ARG A 173 -1.96 -14.75 1.29
N LEU A 174 -1.63 -13.93 0.28
CA LEU A 174 -2.63 -13.17 -0.48
C LEU A 174 -3.67 -14.10 -1.12
N ILE A 175 -3.21 -15.17 -1.77
CA ILE A 175 -4.08 -16.14 -2.46
C ILE A 175 -4.97 -16.89 -1.46
N ASP A 176 -4.40 -17.37 -0.35
CA ASP A 176 -5.11 -18.14 0.69
C ASP A 176 -6.21 -17.33 1.37
N HIS A 177 -6.04 -16.01 1.47
CA HIS A 177 -7.02 -15.09 2.03
C HIS A 177 -7.91 -14.44 0.97
N GLY A 178 -7.79 -14.83 -0.31
CA GLY A 178 -8.62 -14.31 -1.39
C GLY A 178 -8.39 -12.82 -1.66
N ILE A 179 -7.23 -12.27 -1.31
CA ILE A 179 -6.86 -10.88 -1.58
C ILE A 179 -6.29 -10.82 -3.00
N HIS A 180 -6.89 -10.01 -3.87
CA HIS A 180 -6.39 -9.77 -5.22
C HIS A 180 -5.74 -8.39 -5.32
N HIS A 181 -4.42 -8.38 -5.29
CA HIS A 181 -3.57 -7.20 -5.49
C HIS A 181 -3.31 -7.01 -6.98
N VAL A 182 -4.17 -6.24 -7.66
CA VAL A 182 -4.18 -6.09 -9.13
C VAL A 182 -2.88 -5.52 -9.71
N ASP A 183 -2.07 -4.86 -8.89
CA ASP A 183 -0.84 -4.19 -9.30
C ASP A 183 0.43 -4.81 -8.71
N LEU A 184 0.40 -6.11 -8.39
CA LEU A 184 1.59 -6.77 -7.84
C LEU A 184 2.67 -6.97 -8.92
N HIS A 185 3.84 -6.37 -8.72
CA HIS A 185 5.02 -6.47 -9.58
C HIS A 185 6.31 -6.12 -8.81
N PRO A 186 7.52 -6.40 -9.35
CA PRO A 186 8.79 -6.14 -8.63
C PRO A 186 8.98 -4.72 -8.09
N GLY A 187 8.43 -3.71 -8.77
CA GLY A 187 8.45 -2.31 -8.29
C GLY A 187 7.55 -2.02 -7.06
N ASN A 188 6.56 -2.87 -6.77
CA ASN A 188 5.68 -2.78 -5.60
C ASN A 188 6.06 -3.80 -4.51
N VAL A 189 7.25 -4.40 -4.61
CA VAL A 189 7.80 -5.29 -3.60
C VAL A 189 9.07 -4.66 -3.06
N LEU A 190 9.10 -4.40 -1.76
CA LEU A 190 10.18 -3.72 -1.07
C LEU A 190 10.96 -4.71 -0.20
N LEU A 191 12.29 -4.63 -0.23
CA LEU A 191 13.15 -5.40 0.67
C LEU A 191 13.61 -4.51 1.83
N GLY A 192 13.18 -4.85 3.04
CA GLY A 192 13.58 -4.21 4.28
C GLY A 192 15.07 -4.43 4.59
N THR A 193 15.65 -3.53 5.41
CA THR A 193 17.03 -3.72 5.90
C THR A 193 17.19 -4.94 6.81
N ASP A 194 16.07 -5.44 7.33
CA ASP A 194 15.92 -6.66 8.11
C ASP A 194 15.72 -7.93 7.25
N GLN A 195 15.88 -7.82 5.93
CA GLN A 195 15.60 -8.88 4.94
C GLN A 195 14.12 -9.30 4.87
N THR A 196 13.21 -8.49 5.41
CA THR A 196 11.77 -8.74 5.27
C THR A 196 11.26 -8.22 3.93
N VAL A 197 10.46 -9.04 3.23
CA VAL A 197 9.76 -8.61 2.01
C VAL A 197 8.43 -7.98 2.38
N TYR A 198 8.19 -6.76 1.90
CA TYR A 198 6.93 -6.02 2.06
C TYR A 198 6.24 -5.83 0.70
N ILE A 199 4.91 -5.94 0.69
CA ILE A 199 4.08 -5.64 -0.48
C ILE A 199 3.51 -4.24 -0.31
N LEU A 200 3.68 -3.40 -1.33
CA LEU A 200 3.25 -2.00 -1.35
C LEU A 200 2.04 -1.81 -2.26
N ASP A 201 1.30 -0.71 -2.04
CA ASP A 201 0.24 -0.17 -2.89
C ASP A 201 -1.03 -1.03 -3.02
N PHE A 202 -1.81 -1.08 -1.94
CA PHE A 202 -3.08 -1.81 -1.89
C PHE A 202 -4.27 -0.99 -2.44
N ASP A 203 -4.02 0.07 -3.22
CA ASP A 203 -5.03 1.06 -3.65
C ASP A 203 -6.23 0.49 -4.41
N LYS A 204 -6.00 -0.61 -5.11
CA LYS A 204 -6.96 -1.35 -5.93
C LYS A 204 -7.03 -2.81 -5.53
N ALA A 205 -6.43 -3.17 -4.39
CA ALA A 205 -6.57 -4.49 -3.85
C ALA A 205 -8.02 -4.72 -3.41
N ALA A 206 -8.52 -5.92 -3.63
CA ALA A 206 -9.89 -6.27 -3.29
C ALA A 206 -9.99 -7.73 -2.87
N LEU A 207 -10.93 -8.02 -1.97
CA LEU A 207 -11.33 -9.39 -1.67
C LEU A 207 -12.11 -9.95 -2.85
N VAL A 208 -11.69 -11.11 -3.34
CA VAL A 208 -12.34 -11.82 -4.43
C VAL A 208 -12.87 -13.15 -3.94
N ARG A 209 -14.12 -13.44 -4.30
CA ARG A 209 -14.68 -14.79 -4.16
C ARG A 209 -14.30 -15.58 -5.40
N GLY A 210 -13.76 -16.78 -5.22
CA GLY A 210 -13.44 -17.64 -6.35
C GLY A 210 -12.36 -18.66 -6.04
N ASN A 211 -11.95 -19.36 -7.08
CA ASN A 211 -10.97 -20.43 -6.98
C ASN A 211 -9.53 -19.87 -6.81
N ARG A 212 -8.78 -20.43 -5.86
CA ARG A 212 -7.33 -20.25 -5.66
C ARG A 212 -6.56 -20.34 -6.97
N GLN A 213 -6.84 -21.31 -7.83
CA GLN A 213 -6.10 -21.44 -9.10
C GLN A 213 -6.36 -20.27 -10.07
N THR A 214 -7.57 -19.70 -10.06
CA THR A 214 -7.88 -18.52 -10.86
C THR A 214 -7.10 -17.29 -10.38
N LEU A 215 -7.04 -17.08 -9.06
CA LEU A 215 -6.30 -15.96 -8.47
C LEU A 215 -4.79 -16.12 -8.68
N SER A 216 -4.27 -17.33 -8.52
CA SER A 216 -2.87 -17.67 -8.79
C SER A 216 -2.46 -17.33 -10.22
N ARG A 217 -3.29 -17.70 -11.20
CA ARG A 217 -3.07 -17.35 -12.61
C ARG A 217 -3.14 -15.85 -12.87
N LYS A 218 -4.01 -15.10 -12.18
CA LYS A 218 -4.03 -13.63 -12.28
C LYS A 218 -2.71 -13.02 -11.78
N TYR A 219 -2.20 -13.49 -10.65
CA TYR A 219 -0.91 -13.04 -10.12
C TYR A 219 0.25 -13.32 -11.06
N MET A 220 0.39 -14.57 -11.54
CA MET A 220 1.43 -14.93 -12.51
C MET A 220 1.36 -14.07 -13.77
N ASN A 221 0.16 -13.92 -14.35
CA ASN A 221 -0.03 -13.13 -15.57
C ASN A 221 0.30 -11.65 -15.36
N ARG A 222 -0.04 -11.07 -14.20
CA ARG A 222 0.29 -9.67 -13.89
C ARG A 222 1.78 -9.48 -13.66
N TRP A 223 2.42 -10.41 -12.94
CA TRP A 223 3.85 -10.41 -12.65
C TRP A 223 4.67 -10.51 -13.93
N ASN A 224 4.44 -11.54 -14.74
CA ASN A 224 5.18 -11.79 -15.99
C ASN A 224 5.01 -10.65 -16.99
N ARG A 225 3.81 -10.05 -17.06
CA ARG A 225 3.57 -8.85 -17.88
C ARG A 225 4.40 -7.66 -17.39
N ALA A 226 4.58 -7.50 -16.08
CA ALA A 226 5.39 -6.43 -15.52
C ALA A 226 6.88 -6.64 -15.84
N VAL A 227 7.38 -7.86 -15.62
CA VAL A 227 8.76 -8.25 -15.91
C VAL A 227 9.09 -7.95 -17.38
N ALA A 228 8.23 -8.40 -18.31
CA ALA A 228 8.40 -8.13 -19.73
C ALA A 228 8.31 -6.63 -20.07
N LYS A 229 7.29 -5.92 -19.54
CA LYS A 229 7.09 -4.48 -19.79
C LYS A 229 8.28 -3.64 -19.34
N HIS A 230 8.89 -3.99 -18.21
CA HIS A 230 10.00 -3.26 -17.62
C HIS A 230 11.38 -3.82 -17.99
N ARG A 231 11.43 -4.81 -18.90
CA ARG A 231 12.67 -5.47 -19.37
C ARG A 231 13.54 -5.95 -18.21
N LEU A 232 12.90 -6.48 -17.18
CA LEU A 232 13.59 -7.11 -16.06
C LEU A 232 14.04 -8.51 -16.48
N ASP A 233 15.14 -8.98 -15.91
CA ASP A 233 15.68 -10.32 -16.19
C ASP A 233 14.67 -11.40 -15.80
N PRO A 234 14.15 -12.20 -16.76
CA PRO A 234 13.21 -13.27 -16.48
C PRO A 234 13.76 -14.31 -15.52
N ASP A 235 15.05 -14.63 -15.55
CA ASP A 235 15.61 -15.72 -14.75
C ASP A 235 15.61 -15.35 -13.25
N ILE A 236 15.87 -14.08 -12.95
CA ILE A 236 15.78 -13.53 -11.59
C ILE A 236 14.32 -13.56 -11.09
N PHE A 237 13.39 -13.21 -11.96
CA PHE A 237 11.98 -13.02 -11.59
C PHE A 237 11.04 -14.18 -11.93
N ASP A 238 11.57 -15.32 -12.36
CA ASP A 238 10.80 -16.51 -12.70
C ASP A 238 10.17 -17.11 -11.44
N LEU A 239 8.88 -16.86 -11.20
CA LEU A 239 8.18 -17.40 -10.04
C LEU A 239 7.56 -18.75 -10.40
N PRO A 240 7.69 -19.78 -9.55
CA PRO A 240 7.00 -21.04 -9.77
C PRO A 240 5.48 -20.81 -9.73
N PRO A 241 4.68 -21.70 -10.33
CA PRO A 241 3.25 -21.60 -10.22
C PRO A 241 2.78 -21.72 -8.76
N PHE A 242 1.86 -20.84 -8.37
CA PHE A 242 1.24 -20.88 -7.04
C PHE A 242 0.10 -21.91 -7.05
N TYR A 243 0.39 -23.17 -6.77
CA TYR A 243 -0.63 -24.21 -6.62
C TYR A 243 -1.24 -24.19 -5.22
#